data_AF-A0A519UX00-F1
#
_entry.id   AF-A0A519UX00-F1
#
_cell.length_a   1.000
_cell.length_b   1.000
_cell.length_c   1.000
_cell.angle_alpha   90.00
_cell.angle_beta   90.00
_cell.angle_gamma   90.00
#
_symmetry.space_group_name_H-M   'P 1'
#
loop_
_entity.id
_entity.type
_entity.pdbx_description
1 polymer ?
#
loop_
_entity_poly.entity_id
_entity_poly.type
_entity_poly.pdbx_seq_one_letter_code
_entity_poly.pdbx_strand_id
1 'polypeptide(L)'
;MPANYTTAILNRWTGPGTSNTTPRVTLADDNKNYSRVSSLFIEDGSYFRIKTLQVGYSLPKSLVSKAGLNKLRFYVMANNLLTLTKYTGYDPEIGGGSYGVDRGFYPQARTFFAGLNVGF
;
A
#
# COMPACT_ATOMS: atom_id res chain seq x y z
N MET A 1 -2.13 14.81 -23.92
CA MET A 1 -2.60 13.43 -24.12
C MET A 1 -3.70 13.16 -23.10
N PRO A 2 -4.81 12.49 -23.44
CA PRO A 2 -5.81 12.12 -22.45
C PRO A 2 -5.17 11.14 -21.46
N ALA A 3 -5.03 11.57 -20.21
CA ALA A 3 -4.58 10.73 -19.12
C ALA A 3 -5.80 10.11 -18.43
N ASN A 4 -5.67 8.86 -17.99
CA ASN A 4 -6.70 8.25 -17.15
C ASN A 4 -6.64 8.89 -15.75
N TYR A 5 -7.78 9.41 -15.31
CA TYR A 5 -7.96 9.91 -13.95
C TYR A 5 -8.46 8.80 -13.03
N THR A 6 -8.22 8.96 -11.73
CA THR A 6 -8.85 8.09 -10.72
C THR A 6 -10.37 8.29 -10.71
N THR A 7 -11.11 7.35 -10.14
CA THR A 7 -12.57 7.43 -10.03
C THR A 7 -13.05 8.63 -9.22
N ALA A 8 -12.19 9.25 -8.40
CA ALA A 8 -12.47 10.49 -7.69
C ALA A 8 -12.89 11.64 -8.63
N ILE A 9 -12.45 11.62 -9.88
CA ILE A 9 -12.79 12.63 -10.90
C ILE A 9 -14.28 12.67 -11.25
N LEU A 10 -15.02 11.59 -10.94
CA LEU A 10 -16.46 11.52 -11.16
C LEU A 10 -17.21 12.48 -10.22
N ASN A 11 -16.63 12.80 -9.05
CA ASN A 11 -17.19 13.72 -8.06
C ASN A 11 -16.72 15.18 -8.26
N ARG A 12 -16.27 15.52 -9.48
CA ARG A 12 -15.87 16.89 -9.84
C ARG A 12 -17.06 17.83 -9.91
N TRP A 13 -16.79 19.12 -9.85
CA TRP A 13 -17.81 20.13 -10.09
C TRP A 13 -18.34 20.08 -11.54
N THR A 14 -19.65 19.95 -11.68
CA THR A 14 -20.36 20.05 -12.97
C THR A 14 -21.44 21.13 -12.96
N GLY A 15 -21.85 21.63 -11.79
CA GLY A 15 -22.80 22.72 -11.64
C GLY A 15 -23.11 23.03 -10.17
N PRO A 16 -24.03 23.97 -9.90
CA PRO A 16 -24.48 24.26 -8.55
C PRO A 16 -24.93 22.99 -7.81
N GLY A 17 -24.44 22.77 -6.59
CA GLY A 17 -24.81 21.63 -5.74
C GLY A 17 -23.97 20.35 -5.90
N THR A 18 -22.94 20.32 -6.75
CA THR A 18 -22.21 19.06 -7.03
C THR A 18 -20.95 18.86 -6.19
N SER A 19 -20.00 19.80 -6.18
CA SER A 19 -18.74 19.64 -5.44
C SER A 19 -18.14 20.99 -5.05
N ASN A 20 -17.68 21.12 -3.81
CA ASN A 20 -16.99 22.33 -3.33
C ASN A 20 -15.49 22.12 -3.14
N THR A 21 -14.99 20.91 -3.41
CA THR A 21 -13.60 20.50 -3.15
C THR A 21 -12.88 20.03 -4.40
N THR A 22 -13.60 19.50 -5.39
CA THR A 22 -13.01 18.99 -6.64
C THR A 22 -13.42 19.90 -7.80
N PRO A 23 -12.50 20.67 -8.40
CA PRO A 23 -12.83 21.64 -9.43
C PRO A 23 -13.26 20.98 -10.74
N ARG A 24 -13.95 21.75 -11.60
CA ARG A 24 -14.30 21.32 -12.96
C ARG A 24 -13.08 20.82 -13.71
N VAL A 25 -13.23 19.69 -14.40
CA VAL A 25 -12.22 19.17 -15.34
C VAL A 25 -12.51 19.70 -16.73
N THR A 26 -11.53 20.35 -17.33
CA THR A 26 -11.53 20.77 -18.74
C THR A 26 -10.18 20.45 -19.36
N LEU A 27 -10.14 20.22 -20.68
CA LEU A 27 -8.89 19.94 -21.40
C LEU A 27 -8.01 21.20 -21.55
N ALA A 28 -8.63 22.38 -21.64
CA ALA A 28 -7.94 23.65 -21.77
C ALA A 28 -7.33 24.14 -20.43
N ASP A 29 -7.96 23.77 -19.30
CA ASP A 29 -7.57 24.19 -17.94
C ASP A 29 -7.26 25.70 -17.83
N ASP A 30 -8.12 26.57 -18.37
CA ASP A 30 -7.90 28.03 -18.39
C ASP A 30 -7.68 28.62 -16.99
N ASN A 31 -8.37 28.08 -15.98
CA ASN A 31 -8.23 28.47 -14.58
C ASN A 31 -7.04 27.82 -13.86
N LYS A 32 -6.32 26.93 -14.57
CA LYS A 32 -5.13 26.23 -14.08
C LYS A 32 -5.37 25.43 -12.81
N ASN A 33 -6.54 24.82 -12.69
CA ASN A 33 -6.96 24.05 -11.52
C ASN A 33 -6.11 22.79 -11.32
N TYR A 34 -5.65 22.16 -12.41
CA TYR A 34 -4.90 20.90 -12.37
C TYR A 34 -3.44 21.04 -12.81
N SER A 35 -3.10 22.16 -13.47
CA SER A 35 -1.73 22.46 -13.91
C SER A 35 -0.89 23.21 -12.87
N ARG A 36 -1.51 23.86 -11.87
CA ARG A 36 -0.79 24.54 -10.77
C ARG A 36 -0.71 23.66 -9.53
N VAL A 37 0.47 23.59 -8.93
CA VAL A 37 0.65 22.96 -7.62
C VAL A 37 -0.18 23.72 -6.59
N SER A 38 -1.03 23.00 -5.87
CA SER A 38 -1.91 23.52 -4.82
C SER A 38 -2.17 22.44 -3.78
N SER A 39 -2.88 22.81 -2.70
CA SER A 39 -3.32 21.87 -1.67
C SER A 39 -4.25 20.77 -2.20
N LEU A 40 -4.79 20.91 -3.41
CA LEU A 40 -5.54 19.85 -4.10
C LEU A 40 -4.74 18.54 -4.25
N PHE A 41 -3.41 18.64 -4.31
CA PHE A 41 -2.50 17.49 -4.49
C PHE A 41 -1.83 17.04 -3.18
N ILE A 42 -2.14 17.67 -2.06
CA ILE A 42 -1.54 17.35 -0.76
C ILE A 42 -2.47 16.37 -0.04
N GLU A 43 -1.91 15.23 0.35
CA GLU A 43 -2.60 14.21 1.12
C GLU A 43 -1.84 13.88 2.40
N ASP A 44 -2.54 13.32 3.38
CA ASP A 44 -1.93 12.80 4.60
C ASP A 44 -1.18 11.49 4.29
N GLY A 45 0.15 11.56 4.33
CA GLY A 45 1.05 10.43 4.13
C GLY A 45 1.22 9.54 5.36
N SER A 46 0.49 9.77 6.45
CA SER A 46 0.59 8.96 7.66
C SER A 46 0.03 7.56 7.43
N TYR A 47 0.82 6.55 7.76
CA TYR A 47 0.41 5.16 7.64
C TYR A 47 1.01 4.27 8.72
N PHE A 48 0.35 3.15 8.97
CA PHE A 48 0.86 2.05 9.77
C PHE A 48 0.93 0.79 8.90
N ARG A 49 2.08 0.12 8.86
CA ARG A 49 2.27 -1.09 8.05
C ARG A 49 2.90 -2.21 8.86
N ILE A 50 2.26 -3.39 8.81
CA ILE A 50 2.87 -4.63 9.29
C ILE A 50 3.79 -5.15 8.18
N LYS A 51 5.08 -4.79 8.27
CA LYS A 51 6.09 -5.17 7.25
C LYS A 51 6.32 -6.67 7.22
N THR A 52 6.40 -7.31 8.39
CA THR A 52 6.62 -8.76 8.50
C THR A 52 5.84 -9.31 9.68
N LEU A 53 5.09 -10.38 9.45
CA LEU A 53 4.46 -11.19 10.50
C LEU A 53 4.85 -12.65 10.28
N GLN A 54 5.39 -13.30 11.30
CA GLN A 54 5.71 -14.73 11.24
C GLN A 54 5.06 -15.46 12.42
N VAL A 55 4.28 -16.49 12.11
CA VAL A 55 3.69 -17.40 13.08
C VAL A 55 4.28 -18.78 12.83
N GLY A 56 4.73 -19.46 13.88
CA GLY A 56 5.28 -20.80 13.71
C GLY A 56 5.15 -21.65 14.97
N TYR A 57 5.08 -22.95 14.76
CA TYR A 57 4.91 -23.96 15.78
C TYR A 57 6.11 -24.92 15.78
N SER A 58 6.72 -25.10 16.94
CA SER A 58 7.81 -26.06 17.14
C SER A 58 7.24 -27.33 17.76
N LEU A 59 7.52 -28.48 17.15
CA LEU A 59 7.07 -29.76 17.68
C LEU A 59 7.82 -30.12 18.98
N PRO A 60 7.14 -30.79 19.94
CA PRO A 60 7.78 -31.30 21.15
C PRO A 60 8.94 -32.26 20.86
N LYS A 61 10.04 -32.12 21.61
CA LYS A 61 11.25 -32.93 21.41
C LYS A 61 10.99 -34.43 21.48
N SER A 62 10.05 -34.88 22.31
CA SER A 62 9.66 -36.29 22.46
C SER A 62 9.05 -36.92 21.20
N LEU A 63 8.43 -36.13 20.32
CA LEU A 63 7.91 -36.58 19.03
C LEU A 63 8.99 -36.55 17.96
N VAL A 64 9.82 -35.51 17.97
CA VAL A 64 10.85 -35.25 16.96
C VAL A 64 12.05 -36.19 17.12
N SER A 65 12.40 -36.56 18.36
CA SER A 65 13.50 -37.49 18.64
C SER A 65 13.23 -38.91 18.14
N LYS A 66 11.96 -39.33 18.04
CA LYS A 66 11.59 -40.63 17.45
C LYS A 66 11.93 -40.71 15.95
N ALA A 67 11.96 -39.56 15.28
CA ALA A 67 12.33 -39.43 13.88
C ALA A 67 13.85 -39.18 13.68
N GLY A 68 14.65 -39.25 14.75
CA GLY A 68 16.09 -38.98 14.68
C GLY A 68 16.45 -37.50 14.48
N LEU A 69 15.54 -36.58 14.79
CA LEU A 69 15.74 -35.14 14.64
C LEU A 69 15.82 -34.46 16.01
N ASN A 70 16.56 -33.34 16.09
CA ASN A 70 16.65 -32.50 17.29
C ASN A 70 15.58 -31.41 17.34
N LYS A 71 15.18 -30.87 16.18
CA LYS A 71 14.22 -29.76 16.10
C LYS A 71 13.42 -29.81 14.79
N LEU A 72 12.12 -29.60 14.90
CA LEU A 72 11.23 -29.45 13.74
C LEU A 72 10.26 -28.30 14.02
N ARG A 73 10.35 -27.22 13.24
CA ARG A 73 9.45 -26.06 13.33
C ARG A 73 8.81 -25.76 11.99
N PHE A 74 7.49 -25.66 11.98
CA PHE A 74 6.71 -25.15 10.84
C PHE A 74 6.44 -23.67 11.07
N TYR A 75 6.50 -22.87 10.01
CA TYR A 75 6.14 -21.47 10.11
C TYR A 75 5.48 -20.97 8.82
N VAL A 76 4.63 -19.96 9.00
CA VAL A 76 4.06 -19.15 7.94
C VAL A 76 4.51 -17.71 8.20
N MET A 77 4.96 -17.03 7.15
CA MET A 77 5.43 -15.66 7.19
C MET A 77 4.69 -14.85 6.13
N ALA A 78 4.29 -13.63 6.46
CA ALA A 78 3.73 -12.68 5.52
C ALA A 78 4.58 -11.41 5.50
N ASN A 79 4.85 -10.87 4.31
CA ASN A 79 5.43 -9.54 4.15
C ASN A 79 4.39 -8.56 3.57
N ASN A 80 4.43 -7.32 4.04
CA ASN A 80 3.48 -6.24 3.70
C ASN A 80 2.01 -6.67 3.93
N LEU A 81 1.76 -7.33 5.08
CA LEU A 81 0.49 -7.99 5.37
C LEU A 81 -0.68 -7.01 5.40
N LEU A 82 -0.52 -5.88 6.07
CA LEU A 82 -1.56 -4.88 6.27
C LEU A 82 -0.94 -3.48 6.25
N THR A 83 -1.59 -2.58 5.52
CA THR A 83 -1.29 -1.13 5.52
C THR A 83 -2.57 -0.40 5.88
N LEU A 84 -2.52 0.38 6.96
CA LEU A 84 -3.58 1.29 7.38
C LEU A 84 -3.16 2.70 7.00
N THR A 85 -3.89 3.33 6.10
CA THR A 85 -3.60 4.70 5.64
C THR A 85 -4.90 5.37 5.22
N LYS A 86 -4.91 6.71 5.25
CA LYS A 86 -5.95 7.54 4.63
C LYS A 86 -5.53 8.05 3.24
N TYR A 87 -4.31 7.73 2.83
CA TYR A 87 -3.78 8.06 1.51
C TYR A 87 -4.61 7.38 0.42
N THR A 88 -4.99 8.13 -0.61
CA THR A 88 -5.89 7.66 -1.67
C THR A 88 -5.17 7.01 -2.86
N GLY A 89 -3.84 7.19 -2.94
CA GLY A 89 -2.99 6.53 -3.93
C GLY A 89 -2.68 5.06 -3.58
N TYR A 90 -1.80 4.44 -4.37
CA TYR A 90 -1.56 2.99 -4.29
C TYR A 90 -0.75 2.54 -3.07
N ASP A 91 0.27 3.30 -2.68
CA ASP A 91 1.14 2.98 -1.57
C ASP A 91 1.52 4.29 -0.86
N PRO A 92 1.29 4.46 0.45
CA PRO A 92 1.69 5.65 1.19
C PRO A 92 3.21 5.74 1.41
N GLU A 93 3.97 4.65 1.16
CA GLU A 93 5.44 4.62 1.25
C GLU A 93 6.06 5.27 0.01
N ILE A 94 5.73 6.55 -0.22
CA ILE A 94 6.25 7.36 -1.32
C ILE A 94 7.38 8.22 -0.77
N GLY A 95 8.59 7.67 -0.78
CA GLY A 95 9.77 8.31 -0.21
C GLY A 95 11.01 8.16 -1.09
N GLY A 96 11.80 9.23 -1.20
CA GLY A 96 13.23 9.13 -1.49
C GLY A 96 13.76 9.83 -2.76
N GLY A 97 12.94 10.10 -3.78
CA GLY A 97 13.46 10.67 -5.04
C GLY A 97 12.60 11.73 -5.73
N SER A 98 11.34 11.91 -5.30
CA SER A 98 10.40 12.87 -5.91
C SER A 98 9.83 13.88 -4.92
N TYR A 99 10.53 14.15 -3.81
CA TYR A 99 10.11 15.15 -2.80
C TYR A 99 8.67 14.95 -2.28
N GLY A 100 8.22 13.70 -2.15
CA GLY A 100 6.84 13.38 -1.72
C GLY A 100 5.78 13.43 -2.82
N VAL A 101 6.18 13.62 -4.09
CA VAL A 101 5.26 13.55 -5.23
C VAL A 101 5.03 12.10 -5.64
N ASP A 102 3.78 11.65 -5.57
CA ASP A 102 3.35 10.41 -6.21
C ASP A 102 3.18 10.61 -7.72
N ARG A 103 3.75 9.69 -8.50
CA ARG A 103 3.62 9.65 -9.95
C ARG A 103 2.96 8.34 -10.43
N GLY A 104 2.24 7.67 -9.54
CA GLY A 104 1.65 6.36 -9.79
C GLY A 104 2.66 5.23 -9.60
N PHE A 105 3.47 5.30 -8.55
CA PHE A 105 4.42 4.22 -8.24
C PHE A 105 3.67 2.92 -7.93
N TYR A 106 4.18 1.81 -8.46
CA TYR A 106 3.60 0.50 -8.17
C TYR A 106 3.78 0.15 -6.69
N PRO A 107 2.72 -0.35 -6.03
CA PRO A 107 2.76 -0.66 -4.62
C PRO A 107 3.67 -1.85 -4.32
N GLN A 108 4.17 -1.92 -3.09
CA GLN A 108 4.90 -3.08 -2.63
C GLN A 108 4.00 -4.33 -2.60
N ALA A 109 4.50 -5.44 -3.13
CA ALA A 109 3.74 -6.69 -3.17
C ALA A 109 3.51 -7.26 -1.77
N ARG A 110 2.30 -7.79 -1.54
CA ARG A 110 1.99 -8.62 -0.37
C ARG A 110 2.38 -10.06 -0.69
N THR A 111 3.24 -10.65 0.14
CA THR A 111 3.74 -12.02 -0.09
C THR A 111 3.51 -12.90 1.14
N PHE A 112 3.24 -14.17 0.89
CA PHE A 112 3.05 -15.19 1.91
C PHE A 112 4.02 -16.34 1.65
N PHE A 113 4.68 -16.79 2.71
CA PHE A 113 5.65 -17.88 2.69
C PHE A 113 5.22 -18.93 3.71
N ALA A 114 5.39 -20.20 3.37
CA ALA A 114 5.33 -21.29 4.32
C ALA A 114 6.69 -22.00 4.30
N GLY A 115 7.18 -22.40 5.47
CA GLY A 115 8.50 -22.99 5.60
C GLY A 115 8.63 -23.98 6.74
N LEU A 116 9.62 -24.84 6.60
CA LEU A 116 10.04 -25.82 7.59
C LEU A 116 11.46 -25.50 8.04
N ASN A 117 11.73 -25.61 9.33
CA ASN A 117 13.08 -25.54 9.89
C ASN A 117 13.36 -26.89 10.57
N VAL A 118 14.38 -27.60 10.06
CA VAL A 118 14.81 -28.92 10.51
C VAL A 118 16.21 -28.79 11.12
N GLY A 119 16.37 -29.27 12.35
CA GLY A 119 17.66 -29.42 13.01
C GLY A 119 17.92 -30.90 13.31
N PHE A 120 19.11 -31.37 12.94
CA PHE A 120 19.60 -32.73 13.15
C PHE A 120 20.23 -32.88 14.54
#